data_AF-A0A5C6CBK6-F1
#
_entry.id   AF-A0A5C6CBK6-F1
#
_cell.length_a   1.000
_cell.length_b   1.000
_cell.length_c   1.000
_cell.angle_alpha   90.00
_cell.angle_beta   90.00
_cell.angle_gamma   90.00
#
_symmetry.space_group_name_H-M   'P 1'
#
loop_
_entity.id
_entity.type
_entity.pdbx_description
1 polymer ?
#
loop_
_entity_poly.entity_id
_entity_poly.type
_entity_poly.pdbx_seq_one_letter_code
_entity_poly.pdbx_strand_id
1 'polypeptide(L)'
;MASRNRSPLRSRTLPFTLWAVHSDATSLGLLGTVLLGTVLLGTVLLGVAGCGDDASVVKEIQVQRQARLQTETKQDHLGEVHRLLTRLIELNPDESQRQISYHLNRWLESAPLPEQATKPALFKTIADRLPVASRDELLLSDRFVRSDISHLRDAYLFGAIAKWIDSPRSDDPLLENWLAEQQTKLGESHANQLRSACRFFDWTVRNVALEPFMATPGMQLTPPEMPLGMVFQGAGYRQTDYETVWRGTGDALQRTGVFTQLCRQAGVTAALLAVPSAETGELAPWAVGVLIGSDVYLFEPALGVFVPGPNQVGIATLADARTDASVMRRLNIPGFFDYPFSKQEVQQNIALLNVLPVGMSSRMQHLESRLTGDRRMTVYSDVDEIAHKLDAASGIAGVRIWDVPLLAEVYHTALEQAAQRDPMLGFWYYSRWAIMDANVESSRLFSLARWRHLHGEFDSDDENHIEGARPLYLSQRKPEFEIADLRIDVNLQMAYGIRRELGMPTELYDRQVQQAQNMIRLGKQTATYWLSLIQYDDGRYDTAETWFRKRVLDDSQLSHWVPAARYNLGRTIEHLDEQEQAVELYKTSGDIQEHGNRIRARLLLKSEAD
;
A
#
# COMPACT_ATOMS: atom_id res chain seq x y z
N MET A 1 36.60 37.94 -35.06
CA MET A 1 38.07 38.09 -35.16
C MET A 1 38.72 37.27 -34.05
N ALA A 2 39.52 36.27 -34.45
CA ALA A 2 40.60 35.53 -33.76
C ALA A 2 40.45 35.13 -32.27
N SER A 3 40.36 33.83 -31.91
CA SER A 3 41.45 32.82 -31.69
C SER A 3 42.19 33.02 -30.34
N ARG A 4 42.58 32.07 -29.46
CA ARG A 4 42.99 30.65 -29.44
C ARG A 4 42.95 30.21 -27.95
N ASN A 5 42.46 29.03 -27.54
CA ASN A 5 43.07 27.69 -27.57
C ASN A 5 44.41 27.54 -26.82
N ARG A 6 44.45 26.74 -25.73
CA ARG A 6 45.54 25.80 -25.33
C ARG A 6 45.28 25.15 -23.94
N SER A 7 44.93 23.86 -23.96
CA SER A 7 45.51 22.81 -23.12
C SER A 7 46.62 22.10 -23.95
N PRO A 8 47.33 21.01 -23.54
CA PRO A 8 47.34 20.24 -22.28
C PRO A 8 48.80 19.93 -21.78
N LEU A 9 48.97 19.15 -20.70
CA LEU A 9 50.05 18.15 -20.59
C LEU A 9 49.79 17.15 -19.44
N ARG A 10 49.96 15.87 -19.79
CA ARG A 10 49.83 14.65 -18.99
C ARG A 10 51.15 14.26 -18.30
N SER A 11 51.03 13.25 -17.44
CA SER A 11 52.03 12.23 -16.99
C SER A 11 52.47 12.41 -15.53
N ARG A 12 52.64 11.38 -14.70
CA ARG A 12 52.58 9.91 -14.83
C ARG A 12 52.62 9.30 -13.40
N THR A 13 51.73 8.34 -13.14
CA THR A 13 51.94 7.02 -12.46
C THR A 13 52.81 6.81 -11.20
N LEU A 14 52.14 6.31 -10.15
CA LEU A 14 52.40 5.08 -9.32
C LEU A 14 53.53 5.09 -8.25
N PRO A 15 53.58 4.10 -7.32
CA PRO A 15 52.75 3.86 -6.11
C PRO A 15 53.66 3.62 -4.86
N PHE A 16 53.19 2.92 -3.80
CA PHE A 16 53.91 2.25 -2.66
C PHE A 16 53.23 2.59 -1.30
N THR A 17 52.30 1.77 -0.80
CA THR A 17 52.42 0.65 0.18
C THR A 17 52.79 1.01 1.63
N LEU A 18 51.84 0.65 2.52
CA LEU A 18 51.99 -0.06 3.82
C LEU A 18 53.18 0.31 4.71
N TRP A 19 52.91 0.87 5.89
CA TRP A 19 53.64 0.54 7.12
C TRP A 19 52.69 0.61 8.33
N ALA A 20 52.48 -0.54 8.97
CA ALA A 20 51.94 -0.68 10.31
C ALA A 20 53.13 -0.88 11.25
N VAL A 21 53.22 -0.15 12.38
CA VAL A 21 54.17 -0.47 13.46
C VAL A 21 53.66 0.04 14.82
N HIS A 22 53.47 -0.95 15.70
CA HIS A 22 53.83 -1.03 17.12
C HIS A 22 52.99 -0.31 18.18
N SER A 23 52.21 -1.14 18.89
CA SER A 23 51.84 -0.98 20.29
C SER A 23 52.93 -1.57 21.18
N ASP A 24 53.55 -0.74 22.02
CA ASP A 24 54.41 -1.19 23.12
C ASP A 24 53.69 -1.07 24.45
N ALA A 25 53.81 -2.14 25.23
CA ALA A 25 53.40 -2.27 26.61
C ALA A 25 54.44 -1.65 27.55
N THR A 26 54.00 -1.20 28.73
CA THR A 26 54.54 -1.53 30.08
C THR A 26 54.36 -0.37 31.06
N SER A 27 53.67 -0.62 32.19
CA SER A 27 54.26 -0.45 33.53
C SER A 27 53.29 -0.92 34.60
N LEU A 28 53.71 -1.97 35.31
CA LEU A 28 53.15 -2.49 36.55
C LEU A 28 53.33 -1.50 37.72
N GLY A 29 52.39 -1.56 38.68
CA GLY A 29 52.53 -1.00 40.03
C GLY A 29 51.70 -1.81 41.03
N LEU A 30 52.39 -2.68 41.75
CA LEU A 30 51.97 -3.72 42.72
C LEU A 30 51.56 -3.14 44.09
N LEU A 31 50.56 -3.75 44.77
CA LEU A 31 50.64 -4.38 46.13
C LEU A 31 49.28 -4.47 46.84
N GLY A 32 48.96 -5.64 47.40
CA GLY A 32 47.87 -5.81 48.38
C GLY A 32 47.29 -7.22 48.51
N THR A 33 48.11 -8.20 48.88
CA THR A 33 47.78 -9.59 49.24
C THR A 33 46.75 -9.74 50.38
N VAL A 34 45.93 -10.82 50.37
CA VAL A 34 45.82 -11.84 51.45
C VAL A 34 44.65 -12.85 51.23
N LEU A 35 45.02 -14.15 51.15
CA LEU A 35 44.33 -15.40 51.54
C LEU A 35 42.96 -15.82 50.90
N LEU A 36 42.60 -17.08 50.63
CA LEU A 36 43.27 -18.40 50.61
C LEU A 36 42.23 -19.46 50.13
N GLY A 37 42.57 -20.27 49.12
CA GLY A 37 42.14 -21.68 48.99
C GLY A 37 40.77 -21.95 48.34
N THR A 38 40.59 -22.89 47.41
CA THR A 38 41.22 -24.20 47.25
C THR A 38 41.18 -24.64 45.78
N VAL A 39 42.32 -25.13 45.28
CA VAL A 39 42.43 -26.00 44.09
C VAL A 39 42.61 -27.42 44.61
N LEU A 40 41.90 -28.39 44.04
CA LEU A 40 42.35 -29.78 44.09
C LEU A 40 42.06 -30.48 42.76
N LEU A 41 43.15 -30.66 42.02
CA LEU A 41 43.32 -31.49 40.85
C LEU A 41 43.41 -32.95 41.30
N GLY A 42 42.70 -33.87 40.65
CA GLY A 42 42.77 -35.30 40.92
C GLY A 42 42.79 -36.10 39.62
N THR A 43 43.98 -36.45 39.17
CA THR A 43 44.34 -37.31 38.03
C THR A 43 43.85 -38.76 38.15
N VAL A 44 43.35 -39.27 37.02
CA VAL A 44 43.52 -40.62 36.44
C VAL A 44 43.37 -41.84 37.35
N LEU A 45 42.27 -42.57 37.15
CA LEU A 45 42.22 -44.04 37.29
C LEU A 45 41.70 -44.62 35.97
N LEU A 46 42.63 -45.21 35.21
CA LEU A 46 42.33 -46.15 34.12
C LEU A 46 41.95 -47.49 34.75
N GLY A 47 40.84 -48.06 34.29
CA GLY A 47 40.61 -49.51 34.33
C GLY A 47 39.44 -50.01 35.18
N VAL A 48 38.20 -49.71 34.78
CA VAL A 48 37.14 -50.71 34.76
C VAL A 48 36.35 -50.50 33.46
N ALA A 49 36.32 -51.53 32.62
CA ALA A 49 35.51 -51.58 31.42
C ALA A 49 34.03 -51.40 31.79
N GLY A 50 33.47 -50.26 31.42
CA GLY A 50 32.06 -50.11 31.14
C GLY A 50 31.95 -49.55 29.74
N CYS A 51 31.49 -50.36 28.78
CA CYS A 51 30.99 -49.87 27.51
C CYS A 51 29.80 -48.95 27.83
N GLY A 52 30.07 -47.67 28.07
CA GLY A 52 29.07 -46.62 28.10
C GLY A 52 28.49 -46.53 26.70
N ASP A 53 27.22 -46.88 26.60
CA ASP A 53 26.51 -47.13 25.36
C ASP A 53 26.40 -45.83 24.55
N ASP A 54 27.37 -45.51 23.68
CA ASP A 54 27.27 -44.40 22.72
C ASP A 54 26.00 -44.53 21.86
N ALA A 55 25.50 -45.75 21.69
CA ALA A 55 24.23 -46.02 21.05
C ALA A 55 23.04 -45.45 21.85
N SER A 56 23.11 -45.35 23.18
CA SER A 56 22.07 -44.74 24.01
C SER A 56 22.00 -43.22 23.84
N VAL A 57 23.15 -42.55 23.76
CA VAL A 57 23.23 -41.09 23.51
C VAL A 57 22.80 -40.77 22.08
N VAL A 58 23.24 -41.55 21.08
CA VAL A 58 22.81 -41.39 19.69
C VAL A 58 21.32 -41.67 19.53
N LYS A 59 20.79 -42.69 20.22
CA LYS A 59 19.36 -43.02 20.22
C LYS A 59 18.55 -41.95 20.95
N GLU A 60 19.05 -41.37 22.03
CA GLU A 60 18.40 -40.26 22.73
C GLU A 60 18.38 -38.99 21.87
N ILE A 61 19.47 -38.67 21.18
CA ILE A 61 19.52 -37.58 20.18
C ILE A 61 18.56 -37.87 19.03
N GLN A 62 18.49 -39.11 18.53
CA GLN A 62 17.55 -39.50 17.47
C GLN A 62 16.10 -39.46 17.93
N VAL A 63 15.80 -39.87 19.16
CA VAL A 63 14.46 -39.81 19.77
C VAL A 63 14.07 -38.37 20.03
N GLN A 64 14.96 -37.51 20.54
CA GLN A 64 14.71 -36.08 20.68
C GLN A 64 14.52 -35.41 19.31
N ARG A 65 15.29 -35.80 18.30
CA ARG A 65 15.15 -35.28 16.93
C ARG A 65 13.85 -35.77 16.30
N GLN A 66 13.46 -37.03 16.51
CA GLN A 66 12.16 -37.57 16.07
C GLN A 66 10.99 -36.94 16.82
N ALA A 67 11.10 -36.72 18.13
CA ALA A 67 10.07 -36.06 18.93
C ALA A 67 9.93 -34.58 18.54
N ARG A 68 11.05 -33.89 18.28
CA ARG A 68 11.07 -32.52 17.73
C ARG A 68 10.47 -32.48 16.33
N LEU A 69 10.88 -33.38 15.43
CA LEU A 69 10.30 -33.50 14.10
C LEU A 69 8.81 -33.85 14.14
N GLN A 70 8.36 -34.70 15.08
CA GLN A 70 6.94 -35.03 15.31
C GLN A 70 6.15 -33.87 15.90
N THR A 71 6.77 -33.04 16.74
CA THR A 71 6.13 -31.84 17.31
C THR A 71 6.05 -30.73 16.26
N GLU A 72 7.11 -30.57 15.46
CA GLU A 72 7.18 -29.63 14.33
C GLU A 72 6.23 -30.05 13.20
N THR A 73 6.12 -31.33 12.84
CA THR A 73 5.11 -31.82 11.86
C THR A 73 3.66 -31.75 12.34
N LYS A 74 3.44 -31.62 13.66
CA LYS A 74 2.11 -31.35 14.23
C LYS A 74 1.76 -29.87 14.29
N GLN A 75 2.72 -28.98 14.05
CA GLN A 75 2.49 -27.54 14.12
C GLN A 75 1.77 -27.05 12.85
N ASP A 76 0.67 -26.31 13.04
CA ASP A 76 -0.04 -25.66 11.96
C ASP A 76 0.72 -24.40 11.49
N HIS A 77 1.73 -24.61 10.65
CA HIS A 77 2.57 -23.53 10.14
C HIS A 77 1.79 -22.46 9.36
N LEU A 78 0.76 -22.84 8.58
CA LEU A 78 -0.08 -21.87 7.88
C LEU A 78 -0.97 -21.07 8.84
N GLY A 79 -1.44 -21.70 9.91
CA GLY A 79 -2.16 -21.02 10.99
C GLY A 79 -1.29 -19.98 11.68
N GLU A 80 -0.02 -20.29 11.90
CA GLU A 80 0.94 -19.36 12.48
C GLU A 80 1.27 -18.19 11.54
N VAL A 81 1.43 -18.45 10.24
CA VAL A 81 1.56 -17.38 9.22
C VAL A 81 0.35 -16.44 9.28
N HIS A 82 -0.85 -16.98 9.27
CA HIS A 82 -2.08 -16.17 9.35
C HIS A 82 -2.13 -15.34 10.64
N ARG A 83 -1.78 -15.92 11.79
CA ARG A 83 -1.71 -15.23 13.08
C ARG A 83 -0.68 -14.08 13.10
N LEU A 84 0.44 -14.26 12.41
CA LEU A 84 1.47 -13.22 12.29
C LEU A 84 1.01 -12.10 11.35
N LEU A 85 0.34 -12.43 10.24
CA LEU A 85 -0.22 -11.44 9.31
C LEU A 85 -1.29 -10.58 9.97
N THR A 86 -2.20 -11.16 10.76
CA THR A 86 -3.29 -10.41 11.41
C THR A 86 -2.80 -9.38 12.44
N ARG A 87 -1.62 -9.64 13.03
CA ARG A 87 -1.01 -8.79 14.07
C ARG A 87 0.22 -8.04 13.57
N LEU A 88 0.46 -7.97 12.26
CA LEU A 88 1.73 -7.51 11.71
C LEU A 88 2.18 -6.15 12.24
N ILE A 89 1.24 -5.21 12.43
CA ILE A 89 1.50 -3.85 12.90
C ILE A 89 1.83 -3.78 14.40
N GLU A 90 1.46 -4.80 15.18
CA GLU A 90 1.79 -4.90 16.61
C GLU A 90 3.17 -5.51 16.84
N LEU A 91 3.75 -6.16 15.83
CA LEU A 91 4.98 -6.93 15.92
C LEU A 91 6.19 -6.12 15.47
N ASN A 92 7.38 -6.55 15.88
CA ASN A 92 8.62 -6.06 15.29
C ASN A 92 8.66 -6.46 13.79
N PRO A 93 8.86 -5.52 12.85
CA PRO A 93 8.80 -5.82 11.42
C PRO A 93 9.83 -6.85 10.94
N ASP A 94 11.08 -6.75 11.38
CA ASP A 94 12.16 -7.65 10.95
C ASP A 94 12.03 -9.04 11.57
N GLU A 95 11.57 -9.12 12.81
CA GLU A 95 11.31 -10.41 13.46
C GLU A 95 10.09 -11.11 12.84
N SER A 96 8.98 -10.41 12.66
CA SER A 96 7.77 -10.98 12.04
C SER A 96 8.03 -11.46 10.62
N GLN A 97 8.77 -10.70 9.79
CA GLN A 97 9.14 -11.16 8.44
C GLN A 97 9.97 -12.46 8.48
N ARG A 98 10.94 -12.55 9.39
CA ARG A 98 11.76 -13.78 9.56
C ARG A 98 10.91 -14.96 10.03
N GLN A 99 10.00 -14.75 10.97
CA GLN A 99 9.10 -15.79 11.47
C GLN A 99 8.14 -16.27 10.38
N ILE A 100 7.52 -15.37 9.62
CA ILE A 100 6.63 -15.76 8.50
C ILE A 100 7.40 -16.59 7.48
N SER A 101 8.60 -16.14 7.06
CA SER A 101 9.44 -16.88 6.12
C SER A 101 9.83 -18.26 6.66
N TYR A 102 10.14 -18.36 7.97
CA TYR A 102 10.40 -19.64 8.63
C TYR A 102 9.19 -20.58 8.54
N HIS A 103 8.00 -20.13 8.92
CA HIS A 103 6.80 -20.97 8.92
C HIS A 103 6.39 -21.39 7.51
N LEU A 104 6.48 -20.51 6.51
CA LEU A 104 6.21 -20.84 5.12
C LEU A 104 7.16 -21.91 4.57
N ASN A 105 8.47 -21.76 4.81
CA ASN A 105 9.46 -22.72 4.32
C ASN A 105 9.36 -24.06 5.06
N ARG A 106 9.02 -24.08 6.36
CA ARG A 106 8.74 -25.32 7.09
C ARG A 106 7.49 -26.03 6.59
N TRP A 107 6.43 -25.29 6.30
CA TRP A 107 5.24 -25.85 5.67
C TRP A 107 5.57 -26.52 4.33
N LEU A 108 6.40 -25.87 3.51
CA LEU A 108 6.83 -26.37 2.21
C LEU A 108 7.61 -27.69 2.28
N GLU A 109 8.36 -27.93 3.35
CA GLU A 109 9.04 -29.24 3.58
C GLU A 109 8.03 -30.40 3.68
N SER A 110 6.82 -30.14 4.18
CA SER A 110 5.74 -31.13 4.31
C SER A 110 4.78 -31.17 3.12
N ALA A 111 4.78 -30.13 2.29
CA ALA A 111 3.94 -29.97 1.11
C ALA A 111 4.82 -29.48 -0.06
N PRO A 112 5.67 -30.35 -0.63
CA PRO A 112 6.64 -29.93 -1.63
C PRO A 112 5.94 -29.43 -2.90
N LEU A 113 6.62 -28.50 -3.59
CA LEU A 113 6.14 -27.96 -4.86
C LEU A 113 6.07 -29.08 -5.93
N PRO A 114 5.09 -29.00 -6.86
CA PRO A 114 5.09 -29.85 -8.04
C PRO A 114 6.38 -29.68 -8.89
N GLU A 115 6.85 -30.74 -9.54
CA GLU A 115 8.15 -30.80 -10.24
C GLU A 115 8.30 -29.88 -11.48
N GLN A 116 7.30 -29.08 -11.85
CA GLN A 116 7.35 -28.28 -13.09
C GLN A 116 6.79 -26.86 -12.88
N ALA A 117 7.68 -25.91 -12.59
CA ALA A 117 7.36 -24.49 -12.64
C ALA A 117 7.75 -23.92 -14.02
N THR A 118 6.78 -23.39 -14.76
CA THR A 118 7.01 -22.69 -16.02
C THR A 118 6.74 -21.20 -15.84
N LYS A 119 7.56 -20.35 -16.47
CA LYS A 119 7.29 -18.91 -16.49
C LYS A 119 6.06 -18.63 -17.37
N PRO A 120 5.07 -17.85 -16.88
CA PRO A 120 3.93 -17.44 -17.70
C PRO A 120 4.38 -16.69 -18.95
N ALA A 121 3.65 -16.87 -20.05
CA ALA A 121 3.99 -16.25 -21.33
C ALA A 121 3.93 -14.71 -21.23
N LEU A 122 2.98 -14.17 -20.45
CA LEU A 122 2.81 -12.73 -20.28
C LEU A 122 3.97 -12.04 -19.53
N PHE A 123 4.78 -12.79 -18.77
CA PHE A 123 5.93 -12.24 -18.03
C PHE A 123 6.94 -11.53 -18.95
N LYS A 124 7.03 -11.95 -20.23
CA LYS A 124 7.90 -11.29 -21.23
C LYS A 124 7.62 -9.79 -21.40
N THR A 125 6.42 -9.33 -21.04
CA THR A 125 5.98 -7.93 -21.21
C THR A 125 6.61 -6.94 -20.23
N ILE A 126 7.22 -7.45 -19.14
CA ILE A 126 7.91 -6.68 -18.09
C ILE A 126 9.31 -7.20 -17.77
N ALA A 127 9.78 -8.24 -18.46
CA ALA A 127 11.03 -8.91 -18.12
C ALA A 127 12.24 -7.96 -18.18
N ASP A 128 12.24 -7.00 -19.10
CA ASP A 128 13.28 -5.98 -19.27
C ASP A 128 13.38 -5.00 -18.10
N ARG A 129 12.35 -4.90 -17.26
CA ARG A 129 12.36 -4.09 -16.03
C ARG A 129 13.08 -4.76 -14.87
N LEU A 130 13.38 -6.06 -14.98
CA LEU A 130 14.02 -6.86 -13.94
C LEU A 130 15.42 -7.32 -14.35
N PRO A 131 16.40 -7.27 -13.42
CA PRO A 131 17.68 -7.95 -13.60
C PRO A 131 17.47 -9.44 -13.89
N VAL A 132 18.25 -10.00 -14.82
CA VAL A 132 18.10 -11.42 -15.24
C VAL A 132 18.15 -12.38 -14.05
N ALA A 133 19.07 -12.15 -13.11
CA ALA A 133 19.25 -12.99 -11.92
C ALA A 133 18.00 -13.04 -11.02
N SER A 134 17.27 -11.92 -10.90
CA SER A 134 16.08 -11.82 -10.05
C SER A 134 14.85 -12.49 -10.65
N ARG A 135 14.81 -12.73 -11.97
CA ARG A 135 13.63 -13.30 -12.65
C ARG A 135 13.35 -14.72 -12.20
N ASP A 136 14.39 -15.53 -12.05
CA ASP A 136 14.27 -16.93 -11.63
C ASP A 136 13.97 -17.02 -10.14
N GLU A 137 14.60 -16.18 -9.32
CA GLU A 137 14.30 -16.10 -7.88
C GLU A 137 12.83 -15.74 -7.63
N LEU A 138 12.29 -14.74 -8.35
CA LEU A 138 10.91 -14.30 -8.16
C LEU A 138 9.87 -15.30 -8.66
N LEU A 139 10.14 -16.06 -9.73
CA LEU A 139 9.13 -16.94 -10.35
C LEU A 139 9.31 -18.42 -10.04
N LEU A 140 10.57 -18.88 -9.98
CA LEU A 140 10.94 -20.29 -10.00
C LEU A 140 11.63 -20.76 -8.71
N SER A 141 11.87 -19.88 -7.74
CA SER A 141 12.41 -20.28 -6.44
C SER A 141 11.56 -21.40 -5.82
N ASP A 142 12.26 -22.42 -5.34
CA ASP A 142 11.70 -23.56 -4.62
C ASP A 142 11.46 -23.26 -3.13
N ARG A 143 11.72 -22.03 -2.70
CA ARG A 143 11.58 -21.54 -1.33
C ARG A 143 10.93 -20.16 -1.29
N PHE A 144 10.29 -19.86 -0.16
CA PHE A 144 9.74 -18.54 0.10
C PHE A 144 10.84 -17.55 0.50
N VAL A 145 10.87 -16.40 -0.18
CA VAL A 145 11.83 -15.31 -0.03
C VAL A 145 11.19 -14.06 0.58
N ARG A 146 11.97 -12.99 0.82
CA ARG A 146 11.47 -11.78 1.49
C ARG A 146 10.33 -11.08 0.73
N SER A 147 10.40 -10.99 -0.60
CA SER A 147 9.35 -10.38 -1.42
C SER A 147 8.02 -11.10 -1.32
N ASP A 148 8.02 -12.39 -0.99
CA ASP A 148 6.81 -13.17 -0.76
C ASP A 148 6.05 -12.68 0.46
N ILE A 149 6.76 -12.22 1.49
CA ILE A 149 6.13 -11.74 2.72
C ILE A 149 5.40 -10.43 2.49
N SER A 150 6.00 -9.51 1.72
CA SER A 150 5.33 -8.27 1.30
C SER A 150 4.08 -8.57 0.48
N HIS A 151 4.17 -9.48 -0.50
CA HIS A 151 3.01 -9.89 -1.30
C HIS A 151 1.89 -10.51 -0.46
N LEU A 152 2.24 -11.35 0.53
CA LEU A 152 1.26 -11.96 1.44
C LEU A 152 0.60 -10.94 2.37
N ARG A 153 1.37 -9.97 2.89
CA ARG A 153 0.83 -8.83 3.65
C ARG A 153 -0.20 -8.08 2.81
N ASP A 154 0.15 -7.76 1.57
CA ASP A 154 -0.69 -6.98 0.69
C ASP A 154 -1.98 -7.75 0.35
N ALA A 155 -1.86 -9.01 -0.05
CA ALA A 155 -3.00 -9.88 -0.31
C ALA A 155 -3.93 -10.02 0.91
N TYR A 156 -3.35 -10.21 2.10
CA TYR A 156 -4.11 -10.27 3.35
C TYR A 156 -4.87 -8.96 3.62
N LEU A 157 -4.18 -7.81 3.54
CA LEU A 157 -4.79 -6.51 3.82
C LEU A 157 -5.92 -6.19 2.83
N PHE A 158 -5.68 -6.34 1.52
CA PHE A 158 -6.72 -6.12 0.52
C PHE A 158 -7.88 -7.10 0.68
N GLY A 159 -7.62 -8.35 1.09
CA GLY A 159 -8.66 -9.34 1.37
C GLY A 159 -9.51 -8.95 2.59
N ALA A 160 -8.88 -8.48 3.66
CA ALA A 160 -9.56 -7.97 4.84
C ALA A 160 -10.46 -6.77 4.48
N ILE A 161 -9.93 -5.82 3.71
CA ILE A 161 -10.65 -4.64 3.24
C ILE A 161 -11.87 -5.05 2.38
N ALA A 162 -11.66 -5.88 1.36
CA ALA A 162 -12.73 -6.32 0.45
C ALA A 162 -13.87 -7.04 1.20
N LYS A 163 -13.55 -7.85 2.22
CA LYS A 163 -14.52 -8.65 2.98
C LYS A 163 -15.61 -7.81 3.66
N TRP A 164 -15.27 -6.67 4.27
CA TRP A 164 -16.25 -5.85 4.98
C TRP A 164 -16.88 -4.78 4.08
N ILE A 165 -16.17 -4.31 3.06
CA ILE A 165 -16.73 -3.35 2.08
C ILE A 165 -17.83 -3.99 1.25
N ASP A 166 -17.69 -5.27 0.88
CA ASP A 166 -18.64 -5.95 0.00
C ASP A 166 -19.95 -6.32 0.71
N SER A 167 -20.66 -5.29 1.18
CA SER A 167 -21.93 -5.38 1.88
C SER A 167 -22.94 -4.40 1.28
N PRO A 168 -24.26 -4.68 1.37
CA PRO A 168 -25.31 -3.79 0.85
C PRO A 168 -25.21 -2.34 1.30
N ARG A 169 -24.66 -2.08 2.50
CA ARG A 169 -24.54 -0.72 3.04
C ARG A 169 -23.52 0.15 2.29
N SER A 170 -22.66 -0.46 1.46
CA SER A 170 -21.67 0.23 0.64
C SER A 170 -22.15 0.51 -0.78
N ASP A 171 -23.42 0.19 -1.12
CA ASP A 171 -23.96 0.49 -2.45
C ASP A 171 -24.04 2.00 -2.69
N ASP A 172 -23.61 2.43 -3.88
CA ASP A 172 -23.75 3.83 -4.31
C ASP A 172 -25.24 4.11 -4.62
N PRO A 173 -25.89 5.08 -3.94
CA PRO A 173 -27.29 5.41 -4.19
C PRO A 173 -27.59 5.75 -5.66
N LEU A 174 -26.63 6.33 -6.39
CA LEU A 174 -26.79 6.66 -7.81
C LEU A 174 -26.99 5.42 -8.71
N LEU A 175 -26.59 4.24 -8.25
CA LEU A 175 -26.58 3.01 -9.03
C LEU A 175 -27.61 1.98 -8.54
N GLU A 176 -28.32 2.24 -7.43
CA GLU A 176 -29.16 1.24 -6.76
C GLU A 176 -30.22 0.65 -7.72
N ASN A 177 -31.03 1.51 -8.33
CA ASN A 177 -32.09 1.11 -9.28
C ASN A 177 -31.49 0.38 -10.50
N TRP A 178 -30.42 0.92 -11.06
CA TRP A 178 -29.78 0.32 -12.23
C TRP A 178 -29.18 -1.06 -11.92
N LEU A 179 -28.53 -1.23 -10.77
CA LEU A 179 -27.96 -2.52 -10.34
C LEU A 179 -29.06 -3.55 -10.07
N ALA A 180 -30.22 -3.14 -9.55
CA ALA A 180 -31.38 -4.02 -9.40
C ALA A 180 -31.87 -4.53 -10.77
N GLU A 181 -31.90 -3.69 -11.80
CA GLU A 181 -32.20 -4.14 -13.16
C GLU A 181 -31.13 -5.09 -13.72
N GLN A 182 -29.84 -4.80 -13.47
CA GLN A 182 -28.75 -5.65 -13.96
C GLN A 182 -28.79 -7.06 -13.37
N GLN A 183 -29.32 -7.23 -12.15
CA GLN A 183 -29.52 -8.56 -11.56
C GLN A 183 -30.41 -9.46 -12.43
N THR A 184 -31.40 -8.89 -13.09
CA THR A 184 -32.28 -9.63 -14.01
C THR A 184 -31.58 -9.91 -15.35
N LYS A 185 -30.75 -8.98 -15.84
CA LYS A 185 -30.10 -9.05 -17.16
C LYS A 185 -28.86 -9.94 -17.19
N LEU A 186 -28.01 -9.85 -16.18
CA LEU A 186 -26.70 -10.51 -16.12
C LEU A 186 -26.74 -11.87 -15.39
N GLY A 187 -27.80 -12.11 -14.63
CA GLY A 187 -27.88 -13.21 -13.66
C GLY A 187 -27.13 -12.89 -12.36
N GLU A 188 -27.42 -13.66 -11.32
CA GLU A 188 -26.99 -13.38 -9.94
C GLU A 188 -25.47 -13.26 -9.80
N SER A 189 -24.70 -14.21 -10.35
CA SER A 189 -23.24 -14.23 -10.21
C SER A 189 -22.58 -12.98 -10.80
N HIS A 190 -22.88 -12.65 -12.06
CA HIS A 190 -22.30 -11.49 -12.74
C HIS A 190 -22.79 -10.17 -12.15
N ALA A 191 -24.06 -10.08 -11.75
CA ALA A 191 -24.59 -8.88 -11.10
C ALA A 191 -23.94 -8.63 -9.73
N ASN A 192 -23.65 -9.69 -8.97
CA ASN A 192 -22.90 -9.59 -7.72
C ASN A 192 -21.48 -9.09 -7.98
N GLN A 193 -20.77 -9.65 -8.97
CA GLN A 193 -19.42 -9.17 -9.34
C GLN A 193 -19.41 -7.68 -9.74
N LEU A 194 -20.39 -7.25 -10.54
CA LEU A 194 -20.54 -5.85 -10.93
C LEU A 194 -20.82 -4.96 -9.72
N ARG A 195 -21.68 -5.39 -8.80
CA ARG A 195 -21.99 -4.68 -7.55
C ARG A 195 -20.75 -4.57 -6.66
N SER A 196 -20.00 -5.65 -6.45
CA SER A 196 -18.74 -5.63 -5.71
C SER A 196 -17.74 -4.65 -6.34
N ALA A 197 -17.60 -4.63 -7.67
CA ALA A 197 -16.74 -3.67 -8.36
C ALA A 197 -17.17 -2.21 -8.12
N CYS A 198 -18.48 -1.92 -8.11
CA CYS A 198 -18.98 -0.58 -7.78
C CYS A 198 -18.60 -0.17 -6.36
N ARG A 199 -18.78 -1.07 -5.38
CA ARG A 199 -18.41 -0.84 -3.97
C ARG A 199 -16.92 -0.58 -3.79
N PHE A 200 -16.07 -1.39 -4.43
CA PHE A 200 -14.62 -1.23 -4.34
C PHE A 200 -14.14 0.07 -4.98
N PHE A 201 -14.75 0.46 -6.10
CA PHE A 201 -14.42 1.73 -6.75
C PHE A 201 -14.82 2.91 -5.87
N ASP A 202 -16.08 2.96 -5.40
CA ASP A 202 -16.56 4.03 -4.50
C ASP A 202 -15.69 4.14 -3.24
N TRP A 203 -15.41 3.01 -2.58
CA TRP A 203 -14.55 2.99 -1.40
C TRP A 203 -13.14 3.50 -1.71
N THR A 204 -12.55 3.10 -2.84
CA THR A 204 -11.21 3.55 -3.25
C THR A 204 -11.17 5.08 -3.42
N VAL A 205 -12.17 5.66 -4.09
CA VAL A 205 -12.24 7.11 -4.32
C VAL A 205 -12.39 7.87 -3.00
N ARG A 206 -13.20 7.36 -2.07
CA ARG A 206 -13.41 7.95 -0.75
C ARG A 206 -12.18 7.85 0.17
N ASN A 207 -11.50 6.71 0.16
CA ASN A 207 -10.43 6.38 1.11
C ASN A 207 -9.01 6.70 0.62
N VAL A 208 -8.82 6.97 -0.68
CA VAL A 208 -7.54 7.41 -1.25
C VAL A 208 -7.71 8.83 -1.77
N ALA A 209 -7.26 9.83 -1.02
CA ALA A 209 -7.30 11.22 -1.44
C ALA A 209 -6.42 11.45 -2.68
N LEU A 210 -7.00 12.09 -3.71
CA LEU A 210 -6.32 12.32 -4.97
C LEU A 210 -5.19 13.33 -4.82
N GLU A 211 -4.00 12.92 -5.23
CA GLU A 211 -2.82 13.77 -5.36
C GLU A 211 -2.51 14.00 -6.85
N PRO A 212 -1.80 15.08 -7.22
CA PRO A 212 -1.44 15.33 -8.61
C PRO A 212 -0.46 14.26 -9.13
N PHE A 213 -0.48 14.01 -10.45
CA PHE A 213 0.45 13.08 -11.12
C PHE A 213 1.93 13.43 -10.91
N MET A 214 2.22 14.72 -10.78
CA MET A 214 3.56 15.21 -10.41
C MET A 214 3.44 16.00 -9.12
N ALA A 215 4.10 15.54 -8.07
CA ALA A 215 4.23 16.32 -6.84
C ALA A 215 5.49 17.19 -6.97
N THR A 216 5.32 18.51 -6.98
CA THR A 216 6.48 19.42 -6.90
C THR A 216 6.94 19.44 -5.43
N PRO A 217 8.19 19.06 -5.11
CA PRO A 217 8.67 19.15 -3.75
C PRO A 217 8.61 20.61 -3.28
N GLY A 218 7.99 20.86 -2.13
CA GLY A 218 7.93 22.21 -1.53
C GLY A 218 9.28 22.73 -1.01
N MET A 219 10.35 21.93 -1.08
CA MET A 219 11.69 22.27 -0.63
C MET A 219 12.68 22.30 -1.80
N GLN A 220 13.75 23.08 -1.66
CA GLN A 220 14.95 23.05 -2.51
C GLN A 220 15.74 21.74 -2.28
N LEU A 221 15.11 20.60 -2.56
CA LEU A 221 15.77 19.31 -2.61
C LEU A 221 16.40 19.15 -3.99
N THR A 222 17.61 18.61 -4.02
CA THR A 222 18.17 18.14 -5.29
C THR A 222 17.54 16.78 -5.57
N PRO A 223 16.77 16.60 -6.65
CA PRO A 223 16.17 15.32 -6.97
C PRO A 223 17.27 14.25 -7.14
N PRO A 224 17.16 13.07 -6.49
CA PRO A 224 18.10 11.98 -6.73
C PRO A 224 17.97 11.44 -8.15
N GLU A 225 19.03 10.84 -8.67
CA GLU A 225 18.97 10.07 -9.90
C GLU A 225 18.16 8.78 -9.66
N MET A 226 17.16 8.54 -10.48
CA MET A 226 16.29 7.38 -10.37
C MET A 226 16.60 6.36 -11.48
N PRO A 227 16.59 5.05 -11.19
CA PRO A 227 16.85 4.03 -12.18
C PRO A 227 15.72 3.92 -13.20
N LEU A 228 15.96 3.19 -14.30
CA LEU A 228 14.97 2.90 -15.35
C LEU A 228 14.33 4.15 -16.00
N GLY A 229 15.00 5.30 -15.94
CA GLY A 229 14.49 6.56 -16.50
C GLY A 229 13.30 7.14 -15.71
N MET A 230 13.07 6.68 -14.49
CA MET A 230 12.01 7.21 -13.63
C MET A 230 12.26 8.67 -13.28
N VAL A 231 11.17 9.38 -12.98
CA VAL A 231 11.22 10.77 -12.53
C VAL A 231 10.98 10.80 -11.03
N PHE A 232 11.77 11.58 -10.30
CA PHE A 232 11.53 11.80 -8.87
C PHE A 232 10.12 12.37 -8.65
N GLN A 233 9.34 11.74 -7.76
CA GLN A 233 7.91 12.05 -7.55
C GLN A 233 7.01 11.87 -8.79
N GLY A 234 7.40 10.97 -9.70
CA GLY A 234 6.58 10.61 -10.87
C GLY A 234 5.30 9.85 -10.52
N ALA A 235 4.38 9.85 -11.48
CA ALA A 235 3.05 9.25 -11.36
C ALA A 235 3.08 7.73 -11.20
N GLY A 236 2.20 7.19 -10.36
CA GLY A 236 1.95 5.77 -10.20
C GLY A 236 2.93 5.04 -9.28
N TYR A 237 4.22 5.34 -9.37
CA TYR A 237 5.27 4.57 -8.67
C TYR A 237 5.88 5.26 -7.44
N ARG A 238 5.40 6.44 -7.04
CA ARG A 238 5.91 7.12 -5.82
C ARG A 238 5.56 6.42 -4.51
N GLN A 239 4.58 5.51 -4.54
CA GLN A 239 4.14 4.64 -3.45
C GLN A 239 3.63 3.34 -4.08
N THR A 240 3.84 2.22 -3.38
CA THR A 240 3.25 0.92 -3.71
C THR A 240 1.72 0.91 -3.50
N ASP A 241 1.02 -0.10 -4.00
CA ASP A 241 -0.41 -0.29 -3.75
C ASP A 241 -0.72 -0.38 -2.24
N TYR A 242 0.12 -1.11 -1.49
CA TYR A 242 0.04 -1.19 -0.03
C TYR A 242 0.20 0.18 0.63
N GLU A 243 1.25 0.94 0.29
CA GLU A 243 1.46 2.26 0.87
C GLU A 243 0.33 3.22 0.53
N THR A 244 -0.23 3.13 -0.67
CA THR A 244 -1.35 3.96 -1.13
C THR A 244 -2.59 3.74 -0.26
N VAL A 245 -2.98 2.47 -0.03
CA VAL A 245 -4.13 2.17 0.83
C VAL A 245 -3.82 2.45 2.30
N TRP A 246 -2.60 2.16 2.74
CA TRP A 246 -2.13 2.42 4.11
C TRP A 246 -2.20 3.90 4.47
N ARG A 247 -1.63 4.77 3.61
CA ARG A 247 -1.53 6.21 3.82
C ARG A 247 -2.76 6.98 3.35
N GLY A 248 -3.67 6.35 2.63
CA GLY A 248 -4.93 6.95 2.18
C GLY A 248 -4.76 8.12 1.21
N THR A 249 -3.66 8.17 0.46
CA THR A 249 -3.35 9.21 -0.54
C THR A 249 -2.67 8.59 -1.74
N GLY A 250 -2.90 9.13 -2.93
CA GLY A 250 -2.25 8.67 -4.16
C GLY A 250 -2.72 9.41 -5.40
N ASP A 251 -1.97 9.32 -6.51
CA ASP A 251 -2.47 9.79 -7.80
C ASP A 251 -3.49 8.81 -8.41
N ALA A 252 -3.99 9.14 -9.60
CA ALA A 252 -4.98 8.33 -10.30
C ALA A 252 -4.48 6.91 -10.61
N LEU A 253 -3.20 6.73 -10.94
CA LEU A 253 -2.63 5.41 -11.18
C LEU A 253 -2.55 4.62 -9.86
N GLN A 254 -2.20 5.27 -8.76
CA GLN A 254 -2.18 4.62 -7.45
C GLN A 254 -3.60 4.22 -6.99
N ARG A 255 -4.63 5.04 -7.29
CA ARG A 255 -6.04 4.65 -7.11
C ARG A 255 -6.42 3.45 -7.98
N THR A 256 -5.98 3.41 -9.23
CA THR A 256 -6.15 2.23 -10.11
C THR A 256 -5.55 0.98 -9.48
N GLY A 257 -4.35 1.09 -8.89
CA GLY A 257 -3.69 0.04 -8.15
C GLY A 257 -4.59 -0.53 -7.06
N VAL A 258 -5.01 0.32 -6.11
CA VAL A 258 -5.91 -0.06 -5.00
C VAL A 258 -7.21 -0.70 -5.51
N PHE A 259 -7.88 -0.10 -6.49
CA PHE A 259 -9.15 -0.61 -7.01
C PHE A 259 -8.99 -2.01 -7.63
N THR A 260 -7.99 -2.20 -8.47
CA THR A 260 -7.73 -3.51 -9.13
C THR A 260 -7.29 -4.59 -8.14
N GLN A 261 -6.58 -4.22 -7.06
CA GLN A 261 -6.24 -5.15 -5.98
C GLN A 261 -7.48 -5.64 -5.22
N LEU A 262 -8.44 -4.76 -4.93
CA LEU A 262 -9.71 -5.14 -4.30
C LEU A 262 -10.54 -6.05 -5.20
N CYS A 263 -10.67 -5.72 -6.49
CA CYS A 263 -11.32 -6.59 -7.47
C CYS A 263 -10.68 -7.98 -7.50
N ARG A 264 -9.34 -8.07 -7.48
CA ARG A 264 -8.62 -9.34 -7.46
C ARG A 264 -8.97 -10.19 -6.23
N GLN A 265 -9.03 -9.61 -5.04
CA GLN A 265 -9.40 -10.35 -3.82
C GLN A 265 -10.84 -10.88 -3.86
N ALA A 266 -11.73 -10.21 -4.59
CA ALA A 266 -13.10 -10.65 -4.83
C ALA A 266 -13.25 -11.60 -6.05
N GLY A 267 -12.15 -11.97 -6.72
CA GLY A 267 -12.21 -12.81 -7.93
C GLY A 267 -12.82 -12.10 -9.14
N VAL A 268 -12.85 -10.77 -9.15
CA VAL A 268 -13.35 -9.95 -10.26
C VAL A 268 -12.18 -9.52 -11.14
N THR A 269 -12.26 -9.82 -12.44
CA THR A 269 -11.19 -9.48 -13.40
C THR A 269 -11.25 -7.99 -13.75
N ALA A 270 -10.20 -7.25 -13.38
CA ALA A 270 -10.06 -5.83 -13.69
C ALA A 270 -8.68 -5.52 -14.27
N ALA A 271 -8.61 -4.58 -15.21
CA ALA A 271 -7.37 -4.16 -15.84
C ALA A 271 -7.39 -2.66 -16.16
N LEU A 272 -6.23 -2.02 -16.07
CA LEU A 272 -6.07 -0.66 -16.57
C LEU A 272 -6.09 -0.69 -18.10
N LEU A 273 -6.99 0.07 -18.72
CA LEU A 273 -7.06 0.23 -20.16
C LEU A 273 -6.13 1.36 -20.59
N ALA A 274 -5.34 1.09 -21.62
CA ALA A 274 -4.48 2.08 -22.23
C ALA A 274 -4.61 2.08 -23.74
N VAL A 275 -4.54 3.27 -24.34
CA VAL A 275 -4.48 3.43 -25.80
C VAL A 275 -3.04 3.63 -26.23
N PRO A 276 -2.57 2.98 -27.32
CA PRO A 276 -1.24 3.24 -27.83
C PRO A 276 -1.18 4.61 -28.50
N SER A 277 -0.22 5.44 -28.12
CA SER A 277 0.11 6.69 -28.79
C SER A 277 0.48 6.40 -30.25
N ALA A 278 -0.17 7.12 -31.18
CA ALA A 278 0.13 6.99 -32.60
C ALA A 278 1.56 7.46 -32.96
N GLU A 279 2.15 8.34 -32.15
CA GLU A 279 3.46 8.93 -32.39
C GLU A 279 4.61 8.14 -31.77
N THR A 280 4.45 7.74 -30.50
CA THR A 280 5.54 7.13 -29.71
C THR A 280 5.35 5.63 -29.49
N GLY A 281 4.14 5.11 -29.69
CA GLY A 281 3.76 3.75 -29.30
C GLY A 281 3.67 3.54 -27.79
N GLU A 282 3.91 4.58 -26.98
CA GLU A 282 3.73 4.54 -25.54
C GLU A 282 2.25 4.37 -25.20
N LEU A 283 1.98 3.62 -24.14
CA LEU A 283 0.62 3.33 -23.72
C LEU A 283 0.13 4.48 -22.82
N ALA A 284 -0.90 5.18 -23.27
CA ALA A 284 -1.58 6.23 -22.51
C ALA A 284 -2.75 5.60 -21.72
N PRO A 285 -2.60 5.42 -20.40
CA PRO A 285 -3.67 4.89 -19.57
C PRO A 285 -4.83 5.89 -19.46
N TRP A 286 -6.06 5.39 -19.38
CA TRP A 286 -7.24 6.23 -19.22
C TRP A 286 -8.17 5.68 -18.14
N ALA A 287 -8.88 4.57 -18.40
CA ALA A 287 -9.88 4.02 -17.48
C ALA A 287 -9.50 2.61 -17.00
N VAL A 288 -10.13 2.15 -15.91
CA VAL A 288 -10.12 0.74 -15.51
C VAL A 288 -11.33 0.04 -16.13
N GLY A 289 -11.06 -1.06 -16.82
CA GLY A 289 -12.06 -1.98 -17.35
C GLY A 289 -12.27 -3.16 -16.41
N VAL A 290 -13.52 -3.41 -16.02
CA VAL A 290 -13.92 -4.58 -15.22
C VAL A 290 -14.72 -5.54 -16.09
N LEU A 291 -14.20 -6.75 -16.29
CA LEU A 291 -14.81 -7.77 -17.12
C LEU A 291 -15.90 -8.51 -16.35
N ILE A 292 -17.16 -8.38 -16.80
CA ILE A 292 -18.34 -9.05 -16.26
C ILE A 292 -19.06 -9.75 -17.41
N GLY A 293 -19.08 -11.09 -17.39
CA GLY A 293 -19.49 -11.86 -18.56
C GLY A 293 -18.56 -11.58 -19.75
N SER A 294 -19.10 -11.04 -20.83
CA SER A 294 -18.34 -10.60 -22.02
C SER A 294 -18.09 -9.09 -22.08
N ASP A 295 -18.69 -8.33 -21.17
CA ASP A 295 -18.68 -6.87 -21.21
C ASP A 295 -17.63 -6.29 -20.28
N VAL A 296 -16.98 -5.21 -20.71
CA VAL A 296 -15.95 -4.51 -19.93
C VAL A 296 -16.55 -3.20 -19.44
N TYR A 297 -16.94 -3.14 -18.17
CA TYR A 297 -17.51 -1.95 -17.52
C TYR A 297 -16.41 -0.95 -17.16
N LEU A 298 -16.66 0.35 -17.36
CA LEU A 298 -15.64 1.38 -17.31
C LEU A 298 -15.71 2.25 -16.05
N PHE A 299 -14.57 2.36 -15.38
CA PHE A 299 -14.36 3.20 -14.20
C PHE A 299 -13.18 4.15 -14.43
N GLU A 300 -13.27 5.41 -14.00
CA GLU A 300 -12.27 6.44 -14.26
C GLU A 300 -11.66 6.98 -12.95
N PRO A 301 -10.56 6.38 -12.45
CA PRO A 301 -9.96 6.74 -11.16
C PRO A 301 -9.42 8.17 -11.07
N ALA A 302 -9.02 8.78 -12.19
CA ALA A 302 -8.53 10.17 -12.20
C ALA A 302 -9.66 11.16 -11.90
N LEU A 303 -10.86 10.86 -12.39
CA LEU A 303 -12.05 11.64 -12.12
C LEU A 303 -12.77 11.16 -10.85
N GLY A 304 -12.53 9.94 -10.39
CA GLY A 304 -13.22 9.36 -9.25
C GLY A 304 -14.70 9.06 -9.55
N VAL A 305 -15.03 8.79 -10.81
CA VAL A 305 -16.39 8.43 -11.25
C VAL A 305 -16.36 7.18 -12.11
N PHE A 306 -17.44 6.41 -12.11
CA PHE A 306 -17.69 5.47 -13.20
C PHE A 306 -17.94 6.25 -14.50
N VAL A 307 -17.64 5.65 -15.66
CA VAL A 307 -17.98 6.30 -16.94
C VAL A 307 -19.49 6.20 -17.14
N PRO A 308 -20.23 7.32 -17.26
CA PRO A 308 -21.68 7.26 -17.35
C PRO A 308 -22.16 6.54 -18.61
N GLY A 309 -23.11 5.62 -18.42
CA GLY A 309 -23.72 4.85 -19.50
C GLY A 309 -24.45 5.69 -20.55
N PRO A 310 -24.92 5.05 -21.64
CA PRO A 310 -25.85 5.68 -22.58
C PRO A 310 -27.01 6.38 -21.84
N ASN A 311 -27.36 7.57 -22.29
CA ASN A 311 -28.36 8.42 -21.65
C ASN A 311 -28.06 8.82 -20.20
N GLN A 312 -26.82 8.69 -19.72
CA GLN A 312 -26.42 8.94 -18.31
C GLN A 312 -27.12 8.02 -17.31
N VAL A 313 -27.40 6.77 -17.71
CA VAL A 313 -27.98 5.75 -16.83
C VAL A 313 -26.94 4.66 -16.60
N GLY A 314 -26.63 4.39 -15.33
CA GLY A 314 -25.68 3.35 -14.94
C GLY A 314 -24.28 3.55 -15.49
N ILE A 315 -23.56 2.43 -15.67
CA ILE A 315 -22.16 2.40 -16.07
C ILE A 315 -22.03 2.01 -17.54
N ALA A 316 -21.22 2.75 -18.30
CA ALA A 316 -20.89 2.44 -19.68
C ALA A 316 -19.96 1.22 -19.77
N THR A 317 -20.14 0.44 -20.83
CA THR A 317 -19.18 -0.57 -21.24
C THR A 317 -18.17 0.00 -22.24
N LEU A 318 -17.06 -0.71 -22.45
CA LEU A 318 -16.10 -0.41 -23.51
C LEU A 318 -16.77 -0.46 -24.89
N ALA A 319 -17.74 -1.35 -25.09
CA ALA A 319 -18.52 -1.40 -26.32
C ALA A 319 -19.32 -0.11 -26.53
N ASP A 320 -19.94 0.44 -25.48
CA ASP A 320 -20.66 1.72 -25.56
C ASP A 320 -19.72 2.87 -25.90
N ALA A 321 -18.57 2.98 -25.21
CA ALA A 321 -17.57 4.01 -25.46
C ALA A 321 -17.04 3.98 -26.91
N ARG A 322 -16.94 2.78 -27.49
CA ARG A 322 -16.48 2.56 -28.87
C ARG A 322 -17.55 2.80 -29.92
N THR A 323 -18.83 2.80 -29.57
CA THR A 323 -19.92 2.89 -30.54
C THR A 323 -20.67 4.23 -30.47
N ASP A 324 -20.84 4.78 -29.27
CA ASP A 324 -21.55 6.03 -29.01
C ASP A 324 -20.59 7.15 -28.54
N ALA A 325 -20.36 8.13 -29.42
CA ALA A 325 -19.49 9.27 -29.11
C ALA A 325 -20.02 10.15 -27.97
N SER A 326 -21.29 10.03 -27.59
CA SER A 326 -21.84 10.75 -26.43
C SER A 326 -21.31 10.22 -25.11
N VAL A 327 -20.89 8.94 -25.02
CA VAL A 327 -20.30 8.35 -23.81
C VAL A 327 -19.03 9.11 -23.42
N MET A 328 -18.07 9.23 -24.35
CA MET A 328 -16.83 9.97 -24.09
C MET A 328 -17.07 11.47 -23.92
N ARG A 329 -17.98 12.08 -24.70
CA ARG A 329 -18.32 13.51 -24.55
C ARG A 329 -18.94 13.86 -23.18
N ARG A 330 -19.59 12.92 -22.50
CA ARG A 330 -20.15 13.16 -21.15
C ARG A 330 -19.05 13.37 -20.11
N LEU A 331 -17.85 12.86 -20.36
CA LEU A 331 -16.67 13.13 -19.54
C LEU A 331 -16.14 14.56 -19.73
N ASN A 332 -16.66 15.36 -20.67
CA ASN A 332 -16.32 16.77 -20.77
C ASN A 332 -17.18 17.63 -19.83
N ILE A 333 -16.59 18.73 -19.35
CA ILE A 333 -17.31 19.84 -18.72
C ILE A 333 -17.17 21.06 -19.62
N PRO A 334 -18.23 21.44 -20.37
CA PRO A 334 -18.16 22.55 -21.32
C PRO A 334 -17.60 23.83 -20.70
N GLY A 335 -16.58 24.41 -21.33
CA GLY A 335 -15.93 25.65 -20.88
C GLY A 335 -15.00 25.47 -19.67
N PHE A 336 -14.79 24.25 -19.19
CA PHE A 336 -13.96 23.97 -18.01
C PHE A 336 -12.92 22.88 -18.26
N PHE A 337 -13.31 21.74 -18.83
CA PHE A 337 -12.41 20.61 -19.06
C PHE A 337 -12.82 19.77 -20.27
N ASP A 338 -11.85 19.52 -21.14
CA ASP A 338 -11.95 18.57 -22.25
C ASP A 338 -11.22 17.28 -21.90
N TYR A 339 -11.95 16.17 -21.90
CA TYR A 339 -11.41 14.86 -21.64
C TYR A 339 -10.52 14.40 -22.80
N PRO A 340 -9.29 13.91 -22.53
CA PRO A 340 -8.27 13.72 -23.54
C PRO A 340 -8.54 12.55 -24.50
N PHE A 341 -9.56 11.74 -24.25
CA PHE A 341 -9.90 10.59 -25.09
C PHE A 341 -11.30 10.71 -25.68
N SER A 342 -11.37 10.49 -26.97
CA SER A 342 -12.57 10.45 -27.80
C SER A 342 -12.96 9.00 -28.12
N LYS A 343 -14.16 8.82 -28.69
CA LYS A 343 -14.60 7.54 -29.24
C LYS A 343 -13.57 6.98 -30.23
N GLN A 344 -12.97 7.81 -31.07
CA GLN A 344 -12.02 7.38 -32.10
C GLN A 344 -10.73 6.83 -31.49
N GLU A 345 -10.27 7.38 -30.37
CA GLU A 345 -9.02 6.97 -29.71
C GLU A 345 -9.20 5.67 -28.93
N VAL A 346 -10.35 5.46 -28.28
CA VAL A 346 -10.60 4.27 -27.45
C VAL A 346 -11.05 3.04 -28.25
N GLN A 347 -10.87 3.03 -29.57
CA GLN A 347 -11.30 1.91 -30.44
C GLN A 347 -10.55 0.60 -30.16
N GLN A 348 -9.28 0.70 -29.80
CA GLN A 348 -8.40 -0.44 -29.55
C GLN A 348 -7.59 -0.17 -28.28
N ASN A 349 -7.75 -1.04 -27.28
CA ASN A 349 -7.15 -0.85 -25.96
C ASN A 349 -6.22 -2.01 -25.64
N ILE A 350 -5.14 -1.71 -24.93
CA ILE A 350 -4.31 -2.69 -24.28
C ILE A 350 -4.75 -2.78 -22.82
N ALA A 351 -5.09 -3.99 -22.36
CA ALA A 351 -5.38 -4.26 -20.96
C ALA A 351 -4.08 -4.48 -20.19
N LEU A 352 -3.85 -3.71 -19.13
CA LEU A 352 -2.66 -3.75 -18.28
C LEU A 352 -3.04 -4.39 -16.93
N LEU A 353 -2.49 -5.57 -16.65
CA LEU A 353 -2.77 -6.34 -15.43
C LEU A 353 -1.92 -5.86 -14.26
N ASN A 354 -2.56 -5.51 -13.15
CA ASN A 354 -1.88 -5.18 -11.90
C ASN A 354 -1.43 -6.46 -11.16
N VAL A 355 -0.26 -6.99 -11.54
CA VAL A 355 0.29 -8.22 -10.94
C VAL A 355 1.82 -8.10 -10.81
N LEU A 356 2.34 -8.29 -9.59
CA LEU A 356 3.77 -8.42 -9.33
C LEU A 356 4.29 -9.82 -9.73
N PRO A 357 5.57 -9.96 -10.13
CA PRO A 357 6.20 -11.24 -10.46
C PRO A 357 5.91 -12.38 -9.48
N VAL A 358 5.99 -12.09 -8.18
CA VAL A 358 5.74 -13.05 -7.10
C VAL A 358 4.36 -13.70 -7.21
N GLY A 359 3.33 -12.92 -7.53
CA GLY A 359 1.94 -13.39 -7.64
C GLY A 359 1.69 -14.36 -8.79
N MET A 360 2.66 -14.55 -9.70
CA MET A 360 2.57 -15.51 -10.81
C MET A 360 3.41 -16.77 -10.56
N SER A 361 4.04 -16.90 -9.40
CA SER A 361 4.93 -18.01 -9.10
C SER A 361 4.17 -19.29 -8.74
N SER A 362 4.76 -20.45 -9.06
CA SER A 362 4.18 -21.75 -8.70
C SER A 362 4.08 -21.94 -7.18
N ARG A 363 4.95 -21.29 -6.39
CA ARG A 363 4.85 -21.30 -4.92
C ARG A 363 3.63 -20.55 -4.41
N MET A 364 3.24 -19.44 -5.04
CA MET A 364 1.99 -18.75 -4.70
C MET A 364 0.77 -19.56 -5.12
N GLN A 365 0.80 -20.18 -6.31
CA GLN A 365 -0.25 -21.10 -6.74
C GLN A 365 -0.44 -22.25 -5.74
N HIS A 366 0.68 -22.85 -5.32
CA HIS A 366 0.65 -23.95 -4.35
C HIS A 366 0.11 -23.49 -3.00
N LEU A 367 0.57 -22.34 -2.48
CA LEU A 367 0.10 -21.77 -1.23
C LEU A 367 -1.40 -21.51 -1.26
N GLU A 368 -1.90 -20.80 -2.28
CA GLU A 368 -3.31 -20.46 -2.42
C GLU A 368 -4.21 -21.70 -2.35
N SER A 369 -3.83 -22.77 -3.05
CA SER A 369 -4.60 -24.03 -3.09
C SER A 369 -4.75 -24.72 -1.72
N ARG A 370 -3.98 -24.28 -0.72
CA ARG A 370 -3.94 -24.85 0.64
C ARG A 370 -4.49 -23.89 1.70
N LEU A 371 -4.82 -22.66 1.34
CA LEU A 371 -5.50 -21.72 2.21
C LEU A 371 -7.00 -22.05 2.29
N THR A 372 -7.51 -22.27 3.50
CA THR A 372 -8.91 -22.67 3.75
C THR A 372 -9.53 -21.90 4.91
N GLY A 373 -10.87 -21.90 5.00
CA GLY A 373 -11.60 -21.18 6.04
C GLY A 373 -11.27 -19.69 6.06
N ASP A 374 -11.00 -19.16 7.25
CA ASP A 374 -10.66 -17.75 7.50
C ASP A 374 -9.28 -17.33 6.92
N ARG A 375 -8.50 -18.28 6.41
CA ARG A 375 -7.18 -18.02 5.81
C ARG A 375 -7.25 -17.78 4.31
N ARG A 376 -8.42 -17.94 3.69
CA ARG A 376 -8.60 -17.75 2.25
C ARG A 376 -8.28 -16.30 1.87
N MET A 377 -7.38 -16.16 0.91
CA MET A 377 -7.03 -14.91 0.25
C MET A 377 -6.43 -15.25 -1.12
N THR A 378 -6.56 -14.34 -2.07
CA THR A 378 -6.00 -14.52 -3.42
C THR A 378 -4.54 -14.08 -3.40
N VAL A 379 -3.62 -15.02 -3.59
CA VAL A 379 -2.16 -14.78 -3.61
C VAL A 379 -1.54 -15.18 -4.95
N TYR A 380 -2.24 -15.93 -5.79
CA TYR A 380 -1.82 -16.31 -7.12
C TYR A 380 -2.65 -15.61 -8.20
N SER A 381 -2.08 -15.45 -9.39
CA SER A 381 -2.76 -14.92 -10.56
C SER A 381 -2.30 -15.68 -11.79
N ASP A 382 -3.23 -16.43 -12.38
CA ASP A 382 -3.03 -17.04 -13.70
C ASP A 382 -3.18 -15.97 -14.79
N VAL A 383 -2.09 -15.24 -15.02
CA VAL A 383 -2.10 -14.09 -15.93
C VAL A 383 -2.33 -14.49 -17.38
N ASP A 384 -1.99 -15.72 -17.78
CA ASP A 384 -2.21 -16.19 -19.14
C ASP A 384 -3.70 -16.56 -19.35
N GLU A 385 -4.35 -17.17 -18.36
CA GLU A 385 -5.81 -17.39 -18.38
C GLU A 385 -6.59 -16.07 -18.35
N ILE A 386 -6.19 -15.13 -17.48
CA ILE A 386 -6.81 -13.80 -17.41
C ILE A 386 -6.62 -13.06 -18.73
N ALA A 387 -5.43 -13.14 -19.33
CA ALA A 387 -5.17 -12.54 -20.63
C ALA A 387 -6.08 -13.12 -21.71
N HIS A 388 -6.27 -14.45 -21.76
CA HIS A 388 -7.19 -15.08 -22.69
C HIS A 388 -8.63 -14.59 -22.53
N LYS A 389 -9.12 -14.43 -21.28
CA LYS A 389 -10.47 -13.90 -21.00
C LYS A 389 -10.63 -12.46 -21.48
N LEU A 390 -9.65 -11.60 -21.22
CA LEU A 390 -9.69 -10.19 -21.63
C LEU A 390 -9.54 -10.01 -23.14
N ASP A 391 -8.68 -10.79 -23.78
CA ASP A 391 -8.45 -10.74 -25.23
C ASP A 391 -9.70 -11.15 -26.03
N ALA A 392 -10.57 -11.99 -25.43
CA ALA A 392 -11.87 -12.32 -26.00
C ALA A 392 -12.90 -11.18 -25.93
N ALA A 393 -12.66 -10.14 -25.13
CA ALA A 393 -13.57 -9.02 -24.97
C ALA A 393 -13.43 -7.99 -26.10
N SER A 394 -14.57 -7.49 -26.60
CA SER A 394 -14.58 -6.57 -27.74
C SER A 394 -13.88 -5.24 -27.43
N GLY A 395 -12.82 -4.93 -28.17
CA GLY A 395 -12.08 -3.66 -28.04
C GLY A 395 -10.80 -3.76 -27.24
N ILE A 396 -10.48 -4.96 -26.74
CA ILE A 396 -9.15 -5.31 -26.26
C ILE A 396 -8.34 -5.84 -27.46
N ALA A 397 -7.21 -5.20 -27.73
CA ALA A 397 -6.29 -5.55 -28.82
C ALA A 397 -5.05 -6.31 -28.33
N GLY A 398 -4.92 -6.47 -27.02
CA GLY A 398 -3.87 -7.22 -26.38
C GLY A 398 -3.84 -6.99 -24.88
N VAL A 399 -3.10 -7.86 -24.20
CA VAL A 399 -2.93 -7.84 -22.75
C VAL A 399 -1.45 -7.78 -22.41
N ARG A 400 -1.09 -7.02 -21.37
CA ARG A 400 0.26 -6.93 -20.82
C ARG A 400 0.21 -6.88 -19.31
N ILE A 401 1.32 -7.18 -18.65
CA ILE A 401 1.48 -6.85 -17.24
C ILE A 401 1.75 -5.35 -17.14
N TRP A 402 1.09 -4.69 -16.21
CA TRP A 402 1.34 -3.29 -15.88
C TRP A 402 2.67 -3.18 -15.13
N ASP A 403 3.60 -2.38 -15.64
CA ASP A 403 4.95 -2.27 -15.05
C ASP A 403 5.02 -1.34 -13.84
N VAL A 404 4.05 -0.44 -13.65
CA VAL A 404 4.06 0.55 -12.56
C VAL A 404 4.15 -0.06 -11.15
N PRO A 405 3.43 -1.13 -10.78
CA PRO A 405 3.60 -1.76 -9.47
C PRO A 405 5.03 -2.22 -9.21
N LEU A 406 5.71 -2.78 -10.23
CA LEU A 406 7.11 -3.15 -10.14
C LEU A 406 8.02 -1.91 -10.06
N LEU A 407 7.74 -0.87 -10.85
CA LEU A 407 8.48 0.39 -10.79
C LEU A 407 8.36 1.04 -9.40
N ALA A 408 7.23 0.86 -8.69
CA ALA A 408 7.06 1.35 -7.33
C ALA A 408 8.03 0.69 -6.34
N GLU A 409 8.27 -0.63 -6.45
CA GLU A 409 9.25 -1.33 -5.62
C GLU A 409 10.69 -0.84 -5.90
N VAL A 410 11.00 -0.64 -7.18
CA VAL A 410 12.31 -0.11 -7.62
C VAL A 410 12.50 1.33 -7.13
N TYR A 411 11.47 2.16 -7.27
CA TYR A 411 11.46 3.56 -6.82
C TYR A 411 11.68 3.65 -5.31
N HIS A 412 10.94 2.87 -4.52
CA HIS A 412 11.06 2.83 -3.08
C HIS A 412 12.48 2.46 -2.64
N THR A 413 13.04 1.39 -3.22
CA THR A 413 14.40 0.93 -2.91
C THR A 413 15.45 1.99 -3.25
N ALA A 414 15.34 2.61 -4.43
CA ALA A 414 16.27 3.65 -4.86
C ALA A 414 16.19 4.90 -3.98
N LEU A 415 14.97 5.32 -3.62
CA LEU A 415 14.75 6.50 -2.78
C LEU A 415 15.24 6.28 -1.35
N GLU A 416 15.02 5.09 -0.78
CA GLU A 416 15.53 4.75 0.55
C GLU A 416 17.07 4.78 0.58
N GLN A 417 17.73 4.21 -0.43
CA GLN A 417 19.20 4.26 -0.55
C GLN A 417 19.72 5.70 -0.72
N ALA A 418 19.00 6.55 -1.47
CA ALA A 418 19.35 7.95 -1.62
C ALA A 418 19.17 8.73 -0.30
N ALA A 419 18.05 8.49 0.41
CA ALA A 419 17.72 9.09 1.70
C ALA A 419 18.74 8.74 2.80
N GLN A 420 19.33 7.55 2.76
CA GLN A 420 20.41 7.15 3.68
C GLN A 420 21.72 7.93 3.43
N ARG A 421 21.93 8.44 2.22
CA ARG A 421 23.15 9.14 1.81
C ARG A 421 23.03 10.67 1.92
N ASP A 422 21.82 11.20 1.75
CA ASP A 422 21.53 12.63 1.85
C ASP A 422 20.59 12.88 3.07
N PRO A 423 21.11 13.46 4.17
CA PRO A 423 20.30 13.73 5.36
C PRO A 423 19.09 14.65 5.13
N MET A 424 19.16 15.59 4.17
CA MET A 424 18.06 16.50 3.88
C MET A 424 16.94 15.78 3.11
N LEU A 425 17.32 14.94 2.14
CA LEU A 425 16.40 14.03 1.47
C LEU A 425 15.79 13.02 2.45
N GLY A 426 16.61 12.44 3.34
CA GLY A 426 16.15 11.53 4.37
C GLY A 426 15.14 12.17 5.31
N PHE A 427 15.43 13.37 5.81
CA PHE A 427 14.46 14.12 6.62
C PHE A 427 13.14 14.35 5.87
N TRP A 428 13.19 14.80 4.62
CA TRP A 428 11.98 15.00 3.81
C TRP A 428 11.20 13.70 3.59
N TYR A 429 11.90 12.62 3.24
CA TYR A 429 11.28 11.34 2.91
C TYR A 429 10.58 10.71 4.12
N TYR A 430 11.26 10.64 5.26
CA TYR A 430 10.70 10.02 6.47
C TYR A 430 9.70 10.93 7.21
N SER A 431 9.89 12.25 7.19
CA SER A 431 8.97 13.17 7.90
C SER A 431 7.57 13.19 7.34
N ARG A 432 7.39 12.94 6.03
CA ARG A 432 6.07 12.89 5.38
C ARG A 432 5.13 11.87 6.04
N TRP A 433 5.68 10.75 6.51
CA TRP A 433 4.91 9.63 7.07
C TRP A 433 5.22 9.34 8.53
N ALA A 434 5.95 10.22 9.21
CA ALA A 434 6.39 10.00 10.58
C ALA A 434 5.23 9.86 11.60
N ILE A 435 4.02 10.38 11.30
CA ILE A 435 2.84 10.12 12.15
C ILE A 435 2.43 8.64 12.18
N MET A 436 2.89 7.84 11.20
CA MET A 436 2.62 6.39 11.11
C MET A 436 3.89 5.58 11.40
N ASP A 437 5.01 6.00 10.83
CA ASP A 437 6.20 5.14 10.70
C ASP A 437 7.29 5.43 11.75
N ALA A 438 7.16 6.50 12.55
CA ALA A 438 8.15 6.81 13.57
C ALA A 438 8.11 5.82 14.75
N ASN A 439 9.26 5.56 15.35
CA ASN A 439 9.39 4.68 16.51
C ASN A 439 9.03 5.40 17.83
N VAL A 440 7.79 5.89 17.91
CA VAL A 440 7.20 6.53 19.09
C VAL A 440 5.79 6.00 19.32
N GLU A 441 5.35 6.05 20.58
CA GLU A 441 4.07 5.45 20.99
C GLU A 441 2.86 6.02 20.24
N SER A 442 2.82 7.34 20.01
CA SER A 442 1.74 7.96 19.24
C SER A 442 1.63 7.40 17.83
N SER A 443 2.75 7.22 17.13
CA SER A 443 2.78 6.68 15.77
C SER A 443 2.40 5.20 15.74
N ARG A 444 2.81 4.42 16.75
CA ARG A 444 2.40 3.02 16.91
C ARG A 444 0.88 2.89 17.09
N LEU A 445 0.28 3.71 17.97
CA LEU A 445 -1.16 3.74 18.18
C LEU A 445 -1.91 4.25 16.95
N PHE A 446 -1.35 5.22 16.23
CA PHE A 446 -1.91 5.75 14.99
C PHE A 446 -1.94 4.68 13.88
N SER A 447 -0.83 3.97 13.70
CA SER A 447 -0.72 2.85 12.78
C SER A 447 -1.65 1.71 13.16
N LEU A 448 -1.77 1.38 14.45
CA LEU A 448 -2.76 0.40 14.92
C LEU A 448 -4.19 0.86 14.59
N ALA A 449 -4.53 2.14 14.79
CA ALA A 449 -5.83 2.69 14.42
C ALA A 449 -6.11 2.53 12.91
N ARG A 450 -5.11 2.77 12.06
CA ARG A 450 -5.23 2.59 10.60
C ARG A 450 -5.37 1.14 10.21
N TRP A 451 -4.64 0.24 10.86
CA TRP A 451 -4.79 -1.19 10.67
C TRP A 451 -6.22 -1.64 11.00
N ARG A 452 -6.73 -1.33 12.20
CA ARG A 452 -8.10 -1.65 12.62
C ARG A 452 -9.15 -1.05 11.70
N HIS A 453 -8.96 0.20 11.25
CA HIS A 453 -9.84 0.86 10.28
C HIS A 453 -9.91 0.05 8.98
N LEU A 454 -8.76 -0.31 8.39
CA LEU A 454 -8.74 -1.09 7.14
C LEU A 454 -9.31 -2.51 7.31
N HIS A 455 -9.35 -3.05 8.53
CA HIS A 455 -10.00 -4.33 8.84
C HIS A 455 -11.51 -4.23 9.08
N GLY A 456 -12.09 -3.02 9.09
CA GLY A 456 -13.49 -2.80 9.46
C GLY A 456 -13.76 -2.92 10.96
N GLU A 457 -12.71 -2.89 11.79
CA GLU A 457 -12.77 -3.05 13.25
C GLU A 457 -12.87 -1.67 13.92
N PHE A 458 -14.05 -1.05 13.85
CA PHE A 458 -14.24 0.35 14.26
C PHE A 458 -14.41 0.53 15.77
N ASP A 459 -15.23 -0.29 16.40
CA ASP A 459 -15.57 -0.21 17.83
C ASP A 459 -14.72 -1.20 18.65
N SER A 460 -14.60 -0.96 19.95
CA SER A 460 -13.83 -1.84 20.84
C SER A 460 -14.53 -3.16 21.09
N ASP A 461 -13.73 -4.20 21.24
CA ASP A 461 -14.14 -5.50 21.78
C ASP A 461 -13.73 -5.55 23.25
N ASP A 462 -14.66 -5.19 24.13
CA ASP A 462 -14.43 -5.13 25.57
C ASP A 462 -14.15 -6.52 26.17
N GLU A 463 -14.71 -7.59 25.59
CA GLU A 463 -14.54 -8.97 26.05
C GLU A 463 -13.11 -9.45 25.83
N ASN A 464 -12.52 -9.10 24.68
CA ASN A 464 -11.14 -9.47 24.33
C ASN A 464 -10.12 -8.37 24.66
N HIS A 465 -10.56 -7.25 25.25
CA HIS A 465 -9.74 -6.07 25.55
C HIS A 465 -8.99 -5.52 24.33
N ILE A 466 -9.66 -5.51 23.18
CA ILE A 466 -9.10 -5.00 21.91
C ILE A 466 -9.72 -3.63 21.65
N GLU A 467 -8.89 -2.59 21.61
CA GLU A 467 -9.33 -1.26 21.19
C GLU A 467 -9.59 -1.21 19.68
N GLY A 468 -10.78 -0.71 19.31
CA GLY A 468 -11.14 -0.47 17.92
C GLY A 468 -10.47 0.78 17.33
N ALA A 469 -10.61 0.99 16.03
CA ALA A 469 -10.03 2.15 15.34
C ALA A 469 -10.50 3.50 15.89
N ARG A 470 -11.77 3.60 16.32
CA ARG A 470 -12.40 4.84 16.79
C ARG A 470 -11.74 5.43 18.05
N PRO A 471 -11.64 4.71 19.19
CA PRO A 471 -10.95 5.22 20.38
C PRO A 471 -9.46 5.50 20.10
N LEU A 472 -8.80 4.67 19.29
CA LEU A 472 -7.42 4.89 18.91
C LEU A 472 -7.23 6.21 18.16
N TYR A 473 -8.05 6.54 17.16
CA TYR A 473 -7.98 7.86 16.51
C TYR A 473 -8.35 9.01 17.43
N LEU A 474 -9.34 8.83 18.31
CA LEU A 474 -9.70 9.86 19.29
C LEU A 474 -8.51 10.22 20.21
N SER A 475 -7.69 9.24 20.59
CA SER A 475 -6.49 9.46 21.41
C SER A 475 -5.44 10.37 20.75
N GLN A 476 -5.45 10.45 19.42
CA GLN A 476 -4.53 11.27 18.61
C GLN A 476 -4.98 12.73 18.49
N ARG A 477 -6.22 13.04 18.88
CA ARG A 477 -6.81 14.38 18.72
C ARG A 477 -6.54 15.27 19.93
N LYS A 478 -5.26 15.56 20.15
CA LYS A 478 -4.82 16.43 21.27
C LYS A 478 -5.43 17.83 21.18
N PRO A 479 -5.90 18.42 22.30
CA PRO A 479 -6.44 19.78 22.30
C PRO A 479 -5.41 20.82 21.82
N GLU A 480 -5.87 21.89 21.19
CA GLU A 480 -4.94 22.89 20.62
C GLU A 480 -4.11 23.62 21.68
N PHE A 481 -4.67 23.86 22.87
CA PHE A 481 -3.93 24.49 23.97
C PHE A 481 -2.76 23.61 24.42
N GLU A 482 -2.95 22.30 24.53
CA GLU A 482 -1.89 21.35 24.91
C GLU A 482 -0.75 21.36 23.87
N ILE A 483 -1.09 21.42 22.58
CA ILE A 483 -0.10 21.52 21.50
C ILE A 483 0.65 22.85 21.60
N ALA A 484 -0.05 23.97 21.82
CA ALA A 484 0.56 25.30 21.94
C ALA A 484 1.51 25.39 23.15
N ASP A 485 1.11 24.80 24.28
CA ASP A 485 1.84 24.84 25.55
C ASP A 485 3.12 24.00 25.56
N LEU A 486 3.36 23.15 24.56
CA LEU A 486 4.63 22.41 24.40
C LEU A 486 5.88 23.30 24.42
N ARG A 487 5.77 24.59 24.08
CA ARG A 487 6.90 25.53 24.16
C ARG A 487 7.27 25.93 25.58
N ILE A 488 6.34 25.83 26.52
CA ILE A 488 6.48 26.39 27.87
C ILE A 488 6.30 25.34 28.98
N ASP A 489 5.72 24.17 28.67
CA ASP A 489 5.47 23.10 29.63
C ASP A 489 6.47 21.94 29.47
N VAL A 490 7.36 21.80 30.45
CA VAL A 490 8.39 20.75 30.51
C VAL A 490 7.77 19.36 30.71
N ASN A 491 6.65 19.25 31.42
CA ASN A 491 5.98 17.96 31.62
C ASN A 491 5.37 17.47 30.31
N LEU A 492 4.76 18.36 29.52
CA LEU A 492 4.30 18.02 28.18
C LEU A 492 5.48 17.62 27.29
N GLN A 493 6.58 18.39 27.27
CA GLN A 493 7.77 18.01 26.51
C GLN A 493 8.27 16.60 26.89
N MET A 494 8.34 16.28 28.18
CA MET A 494 8.71 14.95 28.65
C MET A 494 7.72 13.87 28.19
N ALA A 495 6.41 14.14 28.27
CA ALA A 495 5.37 13.21 27.82
C ALA A 495 5.45 12.88 26.32
N TYR A 496 5.83 13.87 25.50
CA TYR A 496 6.04 13.70 24.06
C TYR A 496 7.48 13.30 23.67
N GLY A 497 8.34 13.02 24.65
CA GLY A 497 9.72 12.58 24.41
C GLY A 497 10.64 13.68 23.85
N ILE A 498 10.23 14.95 23.93
CA ILE A 498 11.01 16.11 23.50
C ILE A 498 12.01 16.45 24.61
N ARG A 499 13.30 16.24 24.35
CA ARG A 499 14.37 16.49 25.32
C ARG A 499 15.40 17.46 24.74
N ARG A 500 15.75 18.48 25.53
CA ARG A 500 16.88 19.35 25.21
C ARG A 500 18.17 18.67 25.66
N GLU A 501 19.07 18.40 24.72
CA GLU A 501 20.39 17.87 25.06
C GLU A 501 21.30 18.95 25.68
N LEU A 502 22.23 18.52 26.54
CA LEU A 502 23.18 19.42 27.17
C LEU A 502 24.06 20.08 26.09
N GLY A 503 24.12 21.41 26.09
CA GLY A 503 24.88 22.18 25.09
C GLY A 503 24.12 22.47 23.79
N MET A 504 22.87 22.01 23.64
CA MET A 504 22.04 22.33 22.48
C MET A 504 21.68 23.82 22.44
N PRO A 505 21.95 24.54 21.33
CA PRO A 505 21.52 25.93 21.15
C PRO A 505 20.01 26.09 21.28
N THR A 506 19.56 27.20 21.87
CA THR A 506 18.13 27.44 22.12
C THR A 506 17.33 27.48 20.81
N GLU A 507 17.89 28.06 19.76
CA GLU A 507 17.23 28.16 18.44
C GLU A 507 17.01 26.79 17.80
N LEU A 508 17.93 25.85 18.01
CA LEU A 508 17.80 24.48 17.50
C LEU A 508 16.72 23.72 18.27
N TYR A 509 16.71 23.88 19.59
CA TYR A 509 15.68 23.30 20.44
C TYR A 509 14.28 23.84 20.13
N ASP A 510 14.14 25.15 19.92
CA ASP A 510 12.86 25.78 19.55
C ASP A 510 12.32 25.22 18.22
N ARG A 511 13.20 24.98 17.23
CA ARG A 511 12.82 24.33 15.97
C ARG A 511 12.35 22.89 16.19
N GLN A 512 13.02 22.13 17.07
CA GLN A 512 12.61 20.76 17.41
C GLN A 512 11.21 20.74 18.05
N VAL A 513 10.93 21.67 18.97
CA VAL A 513 9.61 21.81 19.58
C VAL A 513 8.56 22.17 18.52
N GLN A 514 8.86 23.13 17.63
CA GLN A 514 7.95 23.51 16.55
C GLN A 514 7.67 22.35 15.58
N GLN A 515 8.68 21.55 15.25
CA GLN A 515 8.51 20.35 14.44
C GLN A 515 7.59 19.34 15.13
N ALA A 516 7.77 19.09 16.43
CA ALA A 516 6.89 18.22 17.19
C ALA A 516 5.44 18.74 17.22
N GLN A 517 5.24 20.04 17.43
CA GLN A 517 3.90 20.66 17.35
C GLN A 517 3.24 20.44 15.99
N ASN A 518 3.98 20.62 14.89
CA ASN A 518 3.47 20.39 13.54
C ASN A 518 3.10 18.92 13.31
N MET A 519 3.91 17.99 13.80
CA MET A 519 3.64 16.55 13.71
C MET A 519 2.38 16.15 14.49
N ILE A 520 2.19 16.69 15.70
CA ILE A 520 1.00 16.43 16.51
C ILE A 520 -0.25 17.01 15.83
N ARG A 521 -0.17 18.21 15.25
CA ARG A 521 -1.27 18.78 14.46
C ARG A 521 -1.61 17.92 13.24
N LEU A 522 -0.60 17.46 12.51
CA LEU A 522 -0.79 16.58 11.36
C LEU A 522 -1.48 15.26 11.76
N GLY A 523 -1.05 14.66 12.88
CA GLY A 523 -1.69 13.48 13.46
C GLY A 523 -3.15 13.75 13.83
N LYS A 524 -3.43 14.83 14.57
CA LYS A 524 -4.79 15.26 14.92
C LYS A 524 -5.68 15.47 13.70
N GLN A 525 -5.20 16.17 12.67
CA GLN A 525 -5.95 16.46 11.45
C GLN A 525 -6.25 15.17 10.68
N THR A 526 -5.25 14.30 10.51
CA THR A 526 -5.41 13.02 9.80
C THR A 526 -6.34 12.07 10.55
N ALA A 527 -6.19 11.94 11.87
CA ALA A 527 -7.12 11.16 12.70
C ALA A 527 -8.55 11.70 12.63
N THR A 528 -8.73 13.03 12.57
CA THR A 528 -10.05 13.64 12.43
C THR A 528 -10.69 13.31 11.08
N TYR A 529 -9.91 13.37 9.99
CA TYR A 529 -10.37 12.97 8.66
C TYR A 529 -10.74 11.49 8.60
N TRP A 530 -9.85 10.58 9.02
CA TRP A 530 -10.11 9.14 8.97
C TRP A 530 -11.21 8.69 9.93
N LEU A 531 -11.38 9.35 11.07
CA LEU A 531 -12.52 9.11 11.94
C LEU A 531 -13.83 9.54 11.28
N SER A 532 -13.83 10.58 10.45
CA SER A 532 -15.00 10.99 9.66
C SER A 532 -15.35 9.93 8.59
N LEU A 533 -14.33 9.34 7.94
CA LEU A 533 -14.53 8.19 7.05
C LEU A 533 -15.12 6.99 7.79
N ILE A 534 -14.67 6.67 9.01
CA ILE A 534 -15.29 5.62 9.83
C ILE A 534 -16.76 5.92 10.12
N GLN A 535 -17.16 7.17 10.36
CA GLN A 535 -18.59 7.48 10.55
C GLN A 535 -19.40 7.16 9.30
N TYR A 536 -18.87 7.49 8.11
CA TYR A 536 -19.47 7.16 6.82
C TYR A 536 -19.54 5.64 6.62
N ASP A 537 -18.39 4.98 6.75
CA ASP A 537 -18.21 3.54 6.60
C ASP A 537 -18.83 2.75 7.75
N ASP A 538 -19.46 3.41 8.73
CA ASP A 538 -20.33 2.84 9.76
C ASP A 538 -21.82 3.29 9.61
N GLY A 539 -22.17 4.00 8.53
CA GLY A 539 -23.54 4.38 8.20
C GLY A 539 -24.11 5.46 9.12
N ARG A 540 -23.27 6.10 9.95
CA ARG A 540 -23.65 7.18 10.86
C ARG A 540 -23.55 8.52 10.11
N TYR A 541 -24.34 8.70 9.06
CA TYR A 541 -24.21 9.81 8.12
C TYR A 541 -24.36 11.19 8.77
N ASP A 542 -25.31 11.40 9.69
CA ASP A 542 -25.43 12.67 10.44
C ASP A 542 -24.16 13.02 11.22
N THR A 543 -23.52 11.98 11.77
CA THR A 543 -22.26 12.14 12.50
C THR A 543 -21.13 12.41 11.53
N ALA A 544 -21.04 11.67 10.41
CA ALA A 544 -20.06 11.91 9.37
C ALA A 544 -20.12 13.36 8.86
N GLU A 545 -21.33 13.86 8.59
CA GLU A 545 -21.57 15.23 8.12
C GLU A 545 -21.03 16.25 9.13
N THR A 546 -21.42 16.10 10.40
CA THR A 546 -20.96 16.97 11.49
C THR A 546 -19.43 16.97 11.61
N TRP A 547 -18.80 15.81 11.47
CA TRP A 547 -17.35 15.67 11.59
C TRP A 547 -16.60 16.27 10.41
N PHE A 548 -17.01 15.98 9.17
CA PHE A 548 -16.43 16.61 8.00
C PHE A 548 -16.61 18.14 8.04
N ARG A 549 -17.85 18.60 8.24
CA ARG A 549 -18.20 20.03 8.16
C ARG A 549 -17.59 20.84 9.30
N LYS A 550 -17.69 20.37 10.56
CA LYS A 550 -17.30 21.17 11.73
C LYS A 550 -15.92 20.87 12.29
N ARG A 551 -15.24 19.81 11.82
CA ARG A 551 -13.92 19.41 12.36
C ARG A 551 -12.84 19.37 11.29
N VAL A 552 -13.10 18.74 10.14
CA VAL A 552 -12.08 18.64 9.07
C VAL A 552 -12.02 19.91 8.24
N LEU A 553 -13.19 20.47 7.91
CA LEU A 553 -13.35 21.70 7.11
C LEU A 553 -13.44 22.97 7.97
N ASP A 554 -13.01 22.90 9.24
CA ASP A 554 -12.89 24.07 10.10
C ASP A 554 -11.73 24.95 9.59
N ASP A 555 -12.03 26.22 9.28
CA ASP A 555 -11.08 27.21 8.75
C ASP A 555 -9.85 27.40 9.66
N SER A 556 -9.98 27.11 10.96
CA SER A 556 -8.87 27.22 11.92
C SER A 556 -7.88 26.04 11.86
N GLN A 557 -8.22 24.94 11.18
CA GLN A 557 -7.46 23.68 11.20
C GLN A 557 -7.37 23.00 9.83
N LEU A 558 -7.45 23.77 8.74
CA LEU A 558 -7.33 23.24 7.38
C LEU A 558 -6.04 22.43 7.18
N SER A 559 -6.15 21.37 6.38
CA SER A 559 -5.07 20.42 6.09
C SER A 559 -5.12 19.98 4.62
N HIS A 560 -4.16 19.15 4.21
CA HIS A 560 -4.16 18.58 2.86
C HIS A 560 -5.38 17.67 2.58
N TRP A 561 -6.15 17.29 3.60
CA TRP A 561 -7.37 16.49 3.46
C TRP A 561 -8.59 17.26 2.95
N VAL A 562 -8.53 18.60 2.87
CA VAL A 562 -9.68 19.45 2.53
C VAL A 562 -10.40 19.03 1.23
N PRO A 563 -9.72 18.80 0.09
CA PRO A 563 -10.42 18.39 -1.14
C PRO A 563 -11.15 17.04 -0.98
N ALA A 564 -10.52 16.07 -0.34
CA ALA A 564 -11.11 14.75 -0.11
C ALA A 564 -12.26 14.81 0.93
N ALA A 565 -12.14 15.67 1.94
CA ALA A 565 -13.18 15.88 2.94
C ALA A 565 -14.43 16.55 2.35
N ARG A 566 -14.28 17.49 1.40
CA ARG A 566 -15.41 18.07 0.68
C ARG A 566 -16.13 17.03 -0.18
N TYR A 567 -15.37 16.21 -0.92
CA TYR A 567 -15.96 15.12 -1.70
C TYR A 567 -16.73 14.15 -0.80
N ASN A 568 -16.12 13.69 0.30
CA ASN A 568 -16.77 12.76 1.22
C ASN A 568 -17.96 13.40 1.96
N LEU A 569 -17.93 14.70 2.27
CA LEU A 569 -19.10 15.41 2.77
C LEU A 569 -20.23 15.42 1.75
N GLY A 570 -19.94 15.66 0.46
CA GLY A 570 -20.92 15.54 -0.62
C GLY A 570 -21.53 14.14 -0.65
N ARG A 571 -20.71 13.09 -0.58
CA ARG A 571 -21.17 11.69 -0.51
C ARG A 571 -22.05 11.44 0.71
N THR A 572 -21.69 11.98 1.87
CA THR A 572 -22.51 11.88 3.09
C THR A 572 -23.89 12.52 2.90
N ILE A 573 -23.94 13.71 2.31
CA ILE A 573 -25.18 14.45 2.08
C ILE A 573 -26.10 13.73 1.07
N GLU A 574 -25.53 13.05 0.07
CA GLU A 574 -26.32 12.19 -0.81
C GLU A 574 -27.06 11.08 -0.04
N HIS A 575 -26.43 10.47 0.95
CA HIS A 575 -27.08 9.46 1.81
C HIS A 575 -28.08 10.05 2.81
N LEU A 576 -28.08 11.37 3.00
CA LEU A 576 -29.07 12.11 3.80
C LEU A 576 -30.22 12.65 2.94
N ASP A 577 -30.30 12.27 1.65
CA ASP A 577 -31.30 12.72 0.69
C ASP A 577 -31.33 14.25 0.47
N GLU A 578 -30.21 14.95 0.73
CA GLU A 578 -30.06 16.40 0.60
C GLU A 578 -29.34 16.79 -0.71
N GLN A 579 -29.84 16.28 -1.84
CA GLN A 579 -29.13 16.29 -3.13
C GLN A 579 -28.71 17.68 -3.63
N GLU A 580 -29.56 18.71 -3.49
CA GLU A 580 -29.22 20.09 -3.86
C GLU A 580 -27.94 20.58 -3.15
N GLN A 581 -27.79 20.26 -1.86
CA GLN A 581 -26.60 20.63 -1.10
C GLN A 581 -25.37 19.84 -1.55
N ALA A 582 -25.53 18.56 -1.88
CA ALA A 582 -24.43 17.74 -2.41
C ALA A 582 -23.94 18.29 -3.75
N VAL A 583 -24.87 18.66 -4.64
CA VAL A 583 -24.58 19.28 -5.94
C VAL A 583 -23.78 20.57 -5.78
N GLU A 584 -24.14 21.44 -4.83
CA GLU A 584 -23.38 22.67 -4.56
C GLU A 584 -21.99 22.39 -4.01
N LEU A 585 -21.84 21.40 -3.11
CA LEU A 585 -20.52 20.98 -2.62
C LEU A 585 -19.60 20.40 -3.71
N TYR A 586 -20.16 19.79 -4.76
CA TYR A 586 -19.36 19.27 -5.85
C TYR A 586 -18.88 20.33 -6.84
N LYS A 587 -19.52 21.51 -6.86
CA LYS A 587 -19.13 22.64 -7.71
C LYS A 587 -18.04 23.50 -7.04
N THR A 588 -17.01 22.85 -6.48
CA THR A 588 -15.85 23.57 -5.94
C THR A 588 -15.00 24.20 -7.05
N SER A 589 -14.05 25.05 -6.70
CA SER A 589 -13.06 25.61 -7.63
C SER A 589 -11.65 25.33 -7.12
N GLY A 590 -10.81 24.76 -7.98
CA GLY A 590 -9.39 24.52 -7.71
C GLY A 590 -9.07 23.21 -6.99
N ASP A 591 -10.06 22.37 -6.70
CA ASP A 591 -9.84 21.02 -6.16
C ASP A 591 -9.39 20.08 -7.29
N ILE A 592 -8.45 19.17 -7.00
CA ILE A 592 -7.88 18.25 -8.01
C ILE A 592 -8.96 17.35 -8.63
N GLN A 593 -9.98 16.97 -7.87
CA GLN A 593 -11.10 16.13 -8.33
C GLN A 593 -12.31 16.93 -8.82
N GLU A 594 -12.22 18.26 -8.96
CA GLU A 594 -13.35 19.13 -9.33
C GLU A 594 -14.07 18.63 -10.59
N HIS A 595 -13.30 18.17 -11.58
CA HIS A 595 -13.86 17.68 -12.83
C HIS A 595 -14.83 16.50 -12.61
N GLY A 596 -14.40 15.42 -11.97
CA GLY A 596 -15.28 14.29 -11.72
C GLY A 596 -16.40 14.60 -10.74
N ASN A 597 -16.17 15.48 -9.76
CA ASN A 597 -17.23 15.97 -8.87
C ASN A 597 -18.35 16.64 -9.66
N ARG A 598 -18.02 17.46 -10.66
CA ARG A 598 -19.02 18.10 -11.55
C ARG A 598 -19.76 17.09 -12.43
N ILE A 599 -19.12 15.97 -12.82
CA ILE A 599 -19.81 14.87 -13.50
C ILE A 599 -20.82 14.23 -12.54
N ARG A 600 -20.40 13.90 -11.31
CA ARG A 600 -21.28 13.31 -10.29
C ARG A 600 -22.49 14.22 -9.99
N ALA A 601 -22.26 15.52 -9.84
CA ALA A 601 -23.32 16.51 -9.66
C ALA A 601 -24.35 16.52 -10.81
N ARG A 602 -23.89 16.34 -12.06
CA ARG A 602 -24.76 16.24 -13.23
C ARG A 602 -25.62 14.97 -13.19
N LEU A 603 -25.06 13.86 -12.71
CA LEU A 603 -25.79 12.60 -12.57
C LEU A 603 -26.88 12.70 -11.51
N LEU A 604 -26.59 13.34 -10.37
CA LEU A 604 -27.57 13.60 -9.30
C LEU A 604 -28.76 14.43 -9.80
N LEU A 605 -28.49 15.55 -10.46
CA LEU A 605 -29.54 16.41 -11.03
C LEU A 605 -30.41 15.69 -12.05
N LYS A 606 -29.85 14.69 -12.75
CA LYS A 606 -30.62 13.88 -13.68
C LYS A 606 -31.50 12.86 -12.93
N SER A 607 -30.97 12.19 -11.90
CA SER A 607 -31.74 11.21 -11.14
C SER A 607 -32.95 11.81 -10.42
N GLU A 608 -32.98 13.13 -10.18
CA GLU A 608 -34.18 13.83 -9.66
C GLU A 608 -35.27 14.06 -10.73
N ALA A 609 -34.88 14.14 -12.00
CA ALA A 609 -35.78 14.50 -13.09
C ALA A 609 -36.54 13.29 -13.68
N ASP A 610 -36.03 12.08 -13.42
CA ASP A 610 -36.61 10.79 -13.82
C ASP A 610 -37.42 10.20 -12.65
#